data_AF-A0A2N5ICJ8-F1
#
_entry.id   AF-A0A2N5ICJ8-F1
#
_cell.length_a   1.000
_cell.length_b   1.000
_cell.length_c   1.000
_cell.angle_alpha   90.00
_cell.angle_beta   90.00
_cell.angle_gamma   90.00
#
_symmetry.space_group_name_H-M   'P 1'
#
loop_
_entity.id
_entity.type
_entity.pdbx_description
1 polymer ?
#
loop_
_entity_poly.entity_id
_entity_poly.type
_entity_poly.pdbx_seq_one_letter_code
_entity_poly.pdbx_strand_id
1 'polypeptide(L)'
;MKKVQFLEKACVGVETIITKSMRKLDIFTYTATNHEFGRKQSNGRFNIVTEDEIAKEYLESGKGVFYKGHIYFQEDKMTNSTHFQEFNKKYKRITNELNRKVDGEYQTYLNGALYGAIKDIQHFPMLKSMITLYQTGMFSLEIIELKLQTYLKPEGVQLVLNELYESVEKAG
;
A
#
# COMPACT_ATOMS: atom_id res chain seq x y z
N MET A 1 8.26 -4.71 4.04
CA MET A 1 8.41 -4.95 5.49
C MET A 1 9.76 -4.39 5.91
N LYS A 2 9.84 -3.70 7.06
CA LYS A 2 11.08 -3.08 7.53
C LYS A 2 11.29 -3.39 9.02
N LYS A 3 12.53 -3.66 9.42
CA LYS A 3 12.89 -3.78 10.84
C LYS A 3 12.89 -2.40 11.46
N VAL A 4 12.22 -2.26 12.61
CA VAL A 4 11.99 -0.99 13.31
C VAL A 4 11.91 -1.24 14.82
N GLN A 5 12.13 -0.21 15.62
CA GLN A 5 11.85 -0.26 17.06
C GLN A 5 10.46 0.32 17.33
N PHE A 6 9.64 -0.39 18.09
CA PHE A 6 8.30 0.05 18.49
C PHE A 6 8.02 -0.37 19.94
N LEU A 7 7.63 0.60 20.78
CA LEU A 7 7.46 0.40 22.24
C LEU A 7 8.68 -0.30 22.88
N GLU A 8 9.87 0.17 22.50
CA GLU A 8 11.18 -0.35 22.95
C GLU A 8 11.48 -1.79 22.54
N LYS A 9 10.62 -2.43 21.74
CA LYS A 9 10.81 -3.79 21.22
C LYS A 9 11.29 -3.77 19.77
N ALA A 10 12.11 -4.76 19.41
CA ALA A 10 12.47 -5.02 18.03
C ALA A 10 11.27 -5.61 17.28
N CYS A 11 10.84 -4.91 16.23
CA CYS A 11 9.64 -5.25 15.48
C CYS A 11 9.89 -5.24 13.97
N VAL A 12 8.99 -5.89 13.25
CA VAL A 12 8.82 -5.70 11.81
C VAL A 12 7.57 -4.87 11.57
N GLY A 13 7.78 -3.72 10.92
CA GLY A 13 6.73 -2.83 10.45
C GLY A 13 6.27 -3.21 9.05
N VAL A 14 4.96 -3.26 8.87
CA VAL A 14 4.30 -3.46 7.59
C VAL A 14 3.37 -2.29 7.33
N GLU A 15 3.66 -1.55 6.27
CA GLU A 15 2.79 -0.47 5.81
C GLU A 15 1.46 -1.06 5.34
N THR A 16 0.35 -0.50 5.84
CA THR A 16 -0.97 -0.96 5.43
C THR A 16 -1.36 -0.32 4.11
N ILE A 17 -1.49 -1.14 3.07
CA ILE A 17 -2.32 -0.79 1.93
C ILE A 17 -3.74 -0.80 2.48
N ILE A 18 -4.33 0.39 2.70
CA ILE A 18 -5.59 0.59 3.42
C ILE A 18 -6.66 -0.33 2.80
N THR A 19 -6.85 -1.47 3.44
CA THR A 19 -7.94 -2.38 3.14
C THR A 19 -8.61 -2.68 4.47
N LYS A 20 -9.91 -2.37 4.55
CA LYS A 20 -10.77 -2.70 5.71
C LYS A 20 -10.61 -4.17 6.15
N SER A 21 -10.12 -5.02 5.25
CA SER A 21 -9.81 -6.44 5.41
C SER A 21 -8.76 -6.77 6.46
N MET A 22 -7.77 -5.91 6.76
CA MET A 22 -6.72 -6.25 7.73
C MET A 22 -7.21 -6.17 9.18
N ARG A 23 -8.12 -5.24 9.50
CA ARG A 23 -8.75 -5.10 10.84
C ARG A 23 -9.59 -6.30 11.27
N LYS A 24 -9.89 -7.24 10.36
CA LYS A 24 -10.57 -8.51 10.69
C LYS A 24 -9.64 -9.55 11.34
N LEU A 25 -8.34 -9.31 11.33
CA LEU A 25 -7.39 -10.09 12.12
C LEU A 25 -7.39 -9.52 13.55
N ASP A 26 -7.07 -10.33 14.56
CA ASP A 26 -7.00 -9.93 15.99
C ASP A 26 -5.84 -8.96 16.28
N ILE A 27 -5.82 -7.83 15.58
CA ILE A 27 -4.81 -6.78 15.67
C ILE A 27 -5.32 -5.72 16.65
N PHE A 28 -4.50 -5.42 17.65
CA PHE A 28 -4.79 -4.34 18.58
C PHE A 28 -4.56 -2.98 17.93
N THR A 29 -5.45 -2.00 18.14
CA THR A 29 -5.24 -0.62 17.67
C THR A 29 -4.66 0.20 18.81
N TYR A 30 -3.42 0.64 18.65
CA TYR A 30 -2.75 1.53 19.59
C TYR A 30 -2.93 2.97 19.14
N THR A 31 -3.46 3.82 20.01
CA THR A 31 -3.72 5.24 19.72
C THR A 31 -2.66 6.17 20.31
N ALA A 32 -1.81 5.66 21.21
CA ALA A 32 -0.77 6.41 21.93
C ALA A 32 -1.34 7.52 22.82
N THR A 33 -2.51 7.27 23.41
CA THR A 33 -3.22 8.27 24.22
C THR A 33 -3.01 8.10 25.73
N ASN A 34 -2.09 7.22 26.14
CA ASN A 34 -1.80 6.87 27.54
C ASN A 34 -3.06 6.65 28.39
N HIS A 35 -4.07 6.01 27.80
CA HIS A 35 -5.31 5.69 28.50
C HIS A 35 -5.08 4.57 29.50
N GLU A 36 -5.77 4.68 30.64
CA GLU A 36 -5.85 3.66 31.67
C GLU A 36 -7.15 2.85 31.52
N PHE A 37 -7.04 1.54 31.68
CA PHE A 37 -8.14 0.59 31.55
C PHE A 37 -8.22 -0.30 32.79
N GLY A 38 -9.44 -0.55 33.28
CA GLY A 38 -9.67 -1.56 34.30
C GLY A 38 -9.74 -2.95 33.69
N ARG A 39 -8.81 -3.84 34.03
CA ARG A 39 -8.81 -5.25 33.62
C ARG A 39 -9.20 -6.14 34.79
N LYS A 40 -10.21 -7.00 34.58
CA LYS A 40 -10.65 -7.96 35.60
C LYS A 40 -9.67 -9.12 35.71
N GLN A 41 -9.21 -9.41 36.92
CA GLN A 41 -8.34 -10.55 37.26
C GLN A 41 -9.17 -11.80 37.57
N SER A 42 -8.51 -12.97 37.61
CA SER A 42 -9.13 -14.27 37.92
C SER A 42 -9.77 -14.33 39.30
N ASN A 43 -9.28 -13.55 40.27
CA ASN A 43 -9.83 -13.41 41.62
C ASN A 43 -11.01 -12.43 41.72
N GLY A 44 -11.49 -11.88 40.58
CA GLY A 44 -12.59 -10.93 40.53
C GLY A 44 -12.24 -9.47 40.82
N ARG A 45 -10.99 -9.16 41.20
CA ARG A 45 -10.49 -7.78 41.38
C ARG A 45 -10.15 -7.14 40.03
N PHE A 46 -9.98 -5.82 40.02
CA PHE A 46 -9.52 -5.09 38.84
C PHE A 46 -8.09 -4.59 39.04
N ASN A 47 -7.26 -4.70 38.01
CA ASN A 47 -6.00 -3.97 37.92
C ASN A 47 -6.10 -2.87 36.85
N ILE A 48 -5.44 -1.74 37.11
CA ILE A 48 -5.29 -0.69 36.11
C ILE A 48 -4.15 -1.11 35.19
N VAL A 49 -4.39 -1.07 33.88
CA VAL A 49 -3.39 -1.27 32.84
C VAL A 49 -3.45 -0.13 31.84
N THR A 50 -2.32 0.24 31.29
CA THR A 50 -2.18 1.28 30.27
C THR A 50 -2.34 0.72 28.86
N GLU A 51 -2.65 1.59 27.90
CA GLU A 51 -2.68 1.23 26.48
C GLU A 51 -1.34 0.63 26.01
N ASP A 52 -0.22 1.18 26.49
CA ASP A 52 1.15 0.73 26.19
C ASP A 52 1.40 -0.69 26.69
N GLU A 53 0.96 -1.01 27.91
CA GLU A 53 1.07 -2.36 28.47
C GLU A 53 0.27 -3.37 27.63
N ILE A 54 -0.96 -3.02 27.25
CA ILE A 54 -1.78 -3.85 26.38
C ILE A 54 -1.09 -4.07 25.02
N ALA A 55 -0.54 -3.02 24.41
CA ALA A 55 0.17 -3.12 23.14
C ALA A 55 1.43 -4.00 23.26
N LYS A 56 2.20 -3.85 24.33
CA LYS A 56 3.38 -4.69 24.62
C LYS A 56 2.99 -6.16 24.76
N GLU A 57 1.92 -6.48 25.48
CA GLU A 57 1.39 -7.85 25.61
C GLU A 57 0.98 -8.45 24.25
N TYR A 58 0.32 -7.67 23.39
CA TYR A 58 -0.06 -8.11 22.04
C TYR A 58 1.14 -8.41 21.14
N LEU A 59 2.21 -7.61 21.25
CA LEU A 59 3.46 -7.86 20.54
C LEU A 59 4.12 -9.15 21.04
N GLU A 60 4.19 -9.34 22.36
CA GLU A 60 4.79 -10.52 23.00
C GLU A 60 4.02 -11.81 22.69
N SER A 61 2.69 -11.72 22.57
CA SER A 61 1.85 -12.84 22.13
C SER A 61 1.87 -13.05 20.60
N GLY A 62 2.55 -12.18 19.85
CA GLY A 62 2.67 -12.25 18.40
C GLY A 62 1.40 -11.86 17.61
N LYS A 63 0.39 -11.24 18.25
CA LYS A 63 -0.91 -10.86 17.65
C LYS A 63 -0.85 -9.62 16.75
N GLY A 64 0.15 -8.78 16.96
CA GLY A 64 0.42 -7.59 16.17
C GLY A 64 -0.40 -6.38 16.61
N VAL A 65 0.15 -5.19 16.36
CA VAL A 65 -0.40 -3.90 16.78
C VAL A 65 -0.46 -2.95 15.59
N PHE A 66 -1.63 -2.36 15.35
CA PHE A 66 -1.83 -1.29 14.37
C PHE A 66 -1.58 0.07 15.01
N TYR A 67 -0.71 0.86 14.39
CA TYR A 67 -0.41 2.23 14.79
C TYR A 67 -0.03 3.08 13.58
N LYS A 68 -0.67 4.24 13.43
CA LYS A 68 -0.38 5.24 12.37
C LYS A 68 -0.16 4.64 10.97
N GLY A 69 -1.11 3.80 10.52
CA GLY A 69 -1.06 3.21 9.17
C GLY A 69 -0.09 2.05 9.01
N HIS A 70 0.53 1.58 10.09
CA HIS A 70 1.46 0.47 10.10
C HIS A 70 0.96 -0.63 11.03
N ILE A 71 1.30 -1.87 10.72
CA ILE A 71 1.13 -3.01 11.62
C ILE A 71 2.51 -3.48 12.06
N TYR A 72 2.68 -3.62 13.36
CA TYR A 72 3.92 -4.03 14.01
C TYR A 72 3.76 -5.42 14.57
N PHE A 73 4.72 -6.30 14.28
CA PHE A 73 4.87 -7.61 14.92
C PHE A 73 6.24 -7.71 15.56
N GLN A 74 6.36 -8.38 16.69
CA GLN A 74 7.66 -8.60 17.33
C GLN A 74 8.53 -9.51 16.45
N GLU A 75 9.80 -9.15 16.28
CA GLU A 75 10.70 -9.81 15.31
C GLU A 75 10.91 -11.30 15.63
N ASP A 76 11.11 -11.64 16.89
CA ASP A 76 11.31 -13.01 17.38
C ASP A 76 10.07 -13.90 17.26
N LYS A 77 8.88 -13.31 17.07
CA LYS A 77 7.62 -14.04 16.91
C LYS A 77 7.28 -14.33 15.45
N MET A 78 8.03 -13.81 14.49
CA MET A 78 7.69 -13.96 13.06
C MET A 78 7.64 -15.41 12.58
N THR A 79 8.53 -16.27 13.05
CA THR A 79 8.57 -17.67 12.59
C THR A 79 7.51 -18.53 13.28
N ASN A 80 7.15 -18.20 14.52
CA ASN A 80 6.42 -19.09 15.42
C ASN A 80 4.99 -18.61 15.74
N SER A 81 4.66 -17.33 15.48
CA SER A 81 3.33 -16.78 15.69
C SER A 81 2.39 -17.21 14.56
N THR A 82 1.34 -17.97 14.91
CA THR A 82 0.24 -18.29 14.00
C THR A 82 -0.42 -17.02 13.45
N HIS A 83 -0.60 -16.00 14.30
CA HIS A 83 -1.16 -14.71 13.89
C HIS A 83 -0.30 -14.00 12.84
N PHE A 84 1.03 -14.02 12.99
CA PHE A 84 1.92 -13.44 11.98
C PHE A 84 1.86 -14.22 10.66
N GLN A 85 1.84 -15.55 10.72
CA GLN A 85 1.76 -16.40 9.53
C GLN A 85 0.46 -16.17 8.75
N GLU A 86 -0.68 -16.12 9.45
CA GLU A 86 -1.99 -15.79 8.87
C GLU A 86 -2.01 -14.40 8.26
N PHE A 87 -1.49 -13.40 8.98
CA PHE A 87 -1.33 -12.04 8.49
C PHE A 87 -0.51 -12.01 7.20
N ASN A 88 0.68 -12.62 7.20
CA ASN A 88 1.60 -12.59 6.06
C ASN A 88 0.99 -13.26 4.82
N LYS A 89 0.28 -14.39 5.00
CA LYS A 89 -0.42 -15.07 3.90
C LYS A 89 -1.50 -14.17 3.28
N LYS A 90 -2.31 -13.53 4.12
CA LYS A 90 -3.38 -12.63 3.67
C LYS A 90 -2.82 -11.37 3.02
N TYR A 91 -1.80 -10.77 3.62
CA TYR A 91 -1.11 -9.58 3.12
C TYR A 91 -0.53 -9.84 1.72
N LYS A 92 0.19 -10.96 1.54
CA LYS A 92 0.73 -11.36 0.24
C LYS A 92 -0.36 -11.57 -0.80
N ARG A 93 -1.46 -12.24 -0.43
CA ARG A 93 -2.60 -12.44 -1.34
C ARG A 93 -3.20 -11.11 -1.81
N ILE A 94 -3.51 -10.21 -0.88
CA ILE A 94 -4.09 -8.90 -1.21
C ILE A 94 -3.13 -8.10 -2.08
N THR A 95 -1.85 -8.06 -1.72
CA THR A 95 -0.82 -7.33 -2.48
C THR A 95 -0.68 -7.90 -3.90
N ASN A 96 -0.67 -9.23 -4.04
CA ASN A 96 -0.61 -9.88 -5.35
C ASN A 96 -1.86 -9.60 -6.19
N GLU A 97 -3.05 -9.64 -5.60
CA GLU A 97 -4.31 -9.30 -6.28
C GLU A 97 -4.31 -7.83 -6.72
N LEU A 98 -3.82 -6.92 -5.88
CA LEU A 98 -3.72 -5.50 -6.18
C LEU A 98 -2.72 -5.23 -7.30
N ASN A 99 -1.53 -5.84 -7.22
CA ASN A 99 -0.52 -5.77 -8.26
C ASN A 99 -1.05 -6.32 -9.59
N ARG A 100 -1.74 -7.46 -9.59
CA ARG A 100 -2.37 -7.99 -10.82
C ARG A 100 -3.41 -7.06 -11.43
N LYS A 101 -4.20 -6.38 -10.60
CA LYS A 101 -5.17 -5.38 -11.08
C LYS A 101 -4.47 -4.17 -11.67
N VAL A 102 -3.45 -3.67 -11.01
CA VAL A 102 -2.61 -2.55 -11.47
C VAL A 102 -1.92 -2.93 -12.78
N ASP A 103 -1.32 -4.12 -12.87
CA ASP A 103 -0.68 -4.63 -14.08
C ASP A 103 -1.70 -4.77 -15.22
N GLY A 104 -2.89 -5.30 -14.94
CA GLY A 104 -3.98 -5.39 -15.93
C GLY A 104 -4.48 -4.03 -16.40
N GLU A 105 -4.63 -3.07 -15.48
CA GLU A 105 -4.95 -1.68 -15.82
C GLU A 105 -3.84 -1.07 -16.70
N TYR A 106 -2.59 -1.34 -16.37
CA TYR A 106 -1.46 -0.81 -17.12
C TYR A 106 -1.40 -1.39 -18.54
N GLN A 107 -1.61 -2.70 -18.67
CA GLN A 107 -1.68 -3.39 -19.96
C GLN A 107 -2.89 -3.00 -20.81
N THR A 108 -3.98 -2.52 -20.20
CA THR A 108 -5.18 -2.10 -20.94
C THR A 108 -5.20 -0.61 -21.26
N TYR A 109 -4.48 0.22 -20.49
CA TYR A 109 -4.42 1.65 -20.72
C TYR A 109 -3.77 1.98 -22.07
N LEU A 110 -4.48 2.75 -22.91
CA LEU A 110 -4.10 3.04 -24.30
C LEU A 110 -3.71 1.78 -25.07
N ASN A 111 -4.51 0.71 -24.94
CA ASN A 111 -4.25 -0.59 -25.58
C ASN A 111 -2.86 -1.18 -25.26
N GLY A 112 -2.31 -0.83 -24.09
CA GLY A 112 -0.99 -1.28 -23.64
C GLY A 112 0.17 -0.47 -24.23
N ALA A 113 -0.10 0.57 -25.02
CA ALA A 113 0.93 1.37 -25.66
C ALA A 113 1.85 2.07 -24.67
N LEU A 114 1.28 2.64 -23.61
CA LEU A 114 2.08 3.28 -22.56
C LEU A 114 2.93 2.24 -21.80
N TYR A 115 2.33 1.09 -21.48
CA TYR A 115 3.02 0.01 -20.77
C TYR A 115 4.19 -0.57 -21.58
N GLY A 116 4.02 -0.76 -22.89
CA GLY A 116 5.08 -1.24 -23.79
C GLY A 116 6.19 -0.20 -24.04
N ALA A 117 5.89 1.09 -23.90
CA ALA A 117 6.82 2.18 -24.19
C ALA A 117 7.64 2.66 -22.97
N ILE A 118 7.18 2.38 -21.76
CA ILE A 118 7.74 2.96 -20.54
C ILE A 118 9.12 2.38 -20.19
N LYS A 119 10.09 3.24 -19.88
CA LYS A 119 11.44 2.81 -19.47
C LYS A 119 11.48 2.21 -18.06
N ASP A 120 10.64 2.75 -17.18
CA ASP A 120 10.50 2.31 -15.78
C ASP A 120 9.02 2.35 -15.40
N ILE A 121 8.49 1.20 -15.00
CA ILE A 121 7.09 1.04 -14.64
C ILE A 121 6.64 1.92 -13.47
N GLN A 122 7.57 2.37 -12.61
CA GLN A 122 7.26 3.30 -11.53
C GLN A 122 6.82 4.69 -12.03
N HIS A 123 7.17 5.05 -13.27
CA HIS A 123 6.71 6.29 -13.89
C HIS A 123 5.27 6.22 -14.40
N PHE A 124 4.64 5.03 -14.41
CA PHE A 124 3.34 4.85 -15.04
C PHE A 124 2.23 5.75 -14.44
N PRO A 125 2.05 5.87 -13.10
CA PRO A 125 1.02 6.74 -12.54
C PRO A 125 1.20 8.21 -12.92
N MET A 126 2.45 8.67 -12.96
CA MET A 126 2.79 10.03 -13.35
C MET A 126 2.50 10.26 -14.84
N LEU A 127 2.91 9.34 -15.71
CA LEU A 127 2.64 9.44 -17.15
C LEU A 127 1.15 9.36 -17.47
N LYS A 128 0.43 8.46 -16.81
CA LYS A 128 -1.03 8.40 -16.87
C LYS A 128 -1.64 9.76 -16.49
N SER A 129 -1.18 10.37 -15.41
CA SER A 129 -1.65 11.68 -14.97
C SER A 129 -1.35 12.78 -16.01
N MET A 130 -0.15 12.81 -16.59
CA MET A 130 0.20 13.76 -17.65
C MET A 130 -0.70 13.60 -18.88
N ILE A 131 -0.99 12.36 -19.26
CA ILE A 131 -1.88 12.05 -20.38
C ILE A 131 -3.32 12.48 -20.06
N THR A 132 -3.81 12.25 -18.84
CA THR A 132 -5.13 12.74 -18.42
C THR A 132 -5.22 14.27 -18.45
N LEU A 133 -4.14 14.98 -18.07
CA LEU A 133 -4.09 16.45 -18.19
C LEU A 133 -4.15 16.92 -19.65
N TYR A 134 -3.56 16.17 -20.59
CA TYR A 134 -3.73 16.42 -22.02
C TYR A 134 -5.18 16.17 -22.48
N GLN A 135 -5.77 15.02 -22.14
CA GLN A 135 -7.14 14.67 -22.52
C GLN A 135 -8.20 15.64 -21.96
N THR A 136 -7.91 16.31 -20.85
CA THR A 136 -8.77 17.35 -20.26
C THR A 136 -8.52 18.76 -20.81
N GLY A 137 -7.61 18.91 -21.79
CA GLY A 137 -7.27 20.17 -22.42
C GLY A 137 -6.36 21.08 -21.61
N MET A 138 -5.81 20.62 -20.48
CA MET A 138 -4.88 21.40 -19.67
C MET A 138 -3.46 21.45 -20.26
N PHE A 139 -3.05 20.42 -21.01
CA PHE A 139 -1.80 20.43 -21.78
C PHE A 139 -2.08 20.48 -23.28
N SER A 140 -1.25 21.24 -24.00
CA SER A 140 -1.19 21.15 -25.47
C SER A 140 -0.46 19.90 -25.91
N LEU A 141 -0.58 19.57 -27.20
CA LEU A 141 0.12 18.45 -27.82
C LEU A 141 1.65 18.58 -27.65
N GLU A 142 2.20 19.78 -27.91
CA GLU A 142 3.64 20.00 -27.81
C GLU A 142 4.15 19.79 -26.38
N ILE A 143 3.35 20.18 -25.38
CA ILE A 143 3.67 20.00 -23.97
C ILE A 143 3.68 18.53 -23.59
N ILE A 144 2.67 17.75 -24.01
CA ILE A 144 2.61 16.33 -23.66
C ILE A 144 3.71 15.56 -24.37
N GLU A 145 4.00 15.84 -25.63
CA GLU A 145 5.10 15.22 -26.38
C GLU A 145 6.44 15.42 -25.66
N LEU A 146 6.77 16.67 -25.32
CA LEU A 146 8.00 17.01 -24.60
C LEU A 146 8.11 16.28 -23.25
N LYS A 147 7.00 16.22 -22.50
CA LYS A 147 6.96 15.48 -21.23
C LYS A 147 7.16 13.98 -21.44
N LEU A 148 6.51 13.38 -22.43
CA LEU A 148 6.64 11.96 -22.74
C LEU A 148 8.08 11.60 -23.17
N GLN A 149 8.75 12.43 -23.97
CA GLN A 149 10.14 12.22 -24.39
C GLN A 149 11.13 12.09 -23.21
N THR A 150 10.81 12.68 -22.06
CA THR A 150 11.62 12.56 -20.84
C THR A 150 11.63 11.12 -20.29
N TYR A 151 10.51 10.40 -20.42
CA TYR A 151 10.31 9.11 -19.76
C TYR A 151 10.16 7.92 -20.72
N LEU A 152 9.86 8.18 -21.99
CA LEU A 152 9.69 7.20 -23.05
C LEU A 152 10.86 7.26 -24.05
N LYS A 153 11.02 6.21 -24.85
CA LYS A 153 11.90 6.26 -26.03
C LYS A 153 11.16 6.94 -27.19
N PRO A 154 11.85 7.53 -28.20
CA PRO A 154 11.19 8.22 -29.31
C PRO A 154 10.10 7.40 -29.99
N GLU A 155 10.34 6.11 -30.22
CA GLU A 155 9.37 5.19 -30.84
C GLU A 155 8.15 4.97 -29.94
N GLY A 156 8.38 4.94 -28.63
CA GLY A 156 7.34 4.83 -27.61
C GLY A 156 6.50 6.10 -27.45
N VAL A 157 7.08 7.29 -27.65
CA VAL A 157 6.35 8.56 -27.66
C VAL A 157 5.35 8.56 -28.81
N GLN A 158 5.80 8.23 -30.03
CA GLN A 158 4.93 8.22 -31.20
C GLN A 158 3.78 7.21 -31.06
N LEU A 159 4.08 6.02 -30.54
CA LEU A 159 3.09 4.98 -30.28
C LEU A 159 2.01 5.44 -29.29
N VAL A 160 2.40 6.11 -28.19
CA VAL A 160 1.45 6.66 -27.21
C VAL A 160 0.64 7.82 -27.80
N LEU A 161 1.25 8.70 -28.59
CA LEU A 161 0.53 9.81 -29.24
C LEU A 161 -0.50 9.30 -30.25
N ASN A 162 -0.15 8.29 -31.07
CA ASN A 162 -1.08 7.70 -32.04
C ASN A 162 -2.33 7.13 -31.35
N GLU A 163 -2.15 6.35 -30.27
CA GLU A 163 -3.28 5.83 -29.50
C GLU A 163 -4.10 6.93 -28.83
N LEU A 164 -3.46 8.04 -28.43
CA LEU A 164 -4.18 9.19 -27.89
C LEU A 164 -5.08 9.83 -28.95
N TYR A 165 -4.60 10.01 -30.17
CA TYR A 165 -5.42 10.52 -31.27
C TYR A 165 -6.61 9.61 -31.56
N GLU A 166 -6.39 8.30 -31.69
CA GLU A 166 -7.47 7.35 -31.92
C GLU A 166 -8.50 7.34 -30.78
N SER A 167 -8.07 7.53 -29.54
CA SER A 167 -8.97 7.56 -28.39
C SER A 167 -9.86 8.81 -28.36
N VAL A 168 -9.37 9.94 -28.86
CA VAL A 168 -10.11 11.21 -28.93
C VAL A 168 -11.08 11.22 -30.11
N GLU A 169 -10.68 10.69 -31.27
CA GLU A 169 -11.57 10.57 -32.45
C GLU A 169 -12.74 9.62 -32.22
N LYS A 170 -12.58 8.58 -31.40
CA LYS A 170 -13.66 7.64 -31.05
C LYS A 170 -14.64 8.21 -30.00
N ALA A 171 -14.30 9.33 -29.36
CA ALA A 171 -15.09 9.93 -28.28
C ALA A 171 -15.88 11.18 -28.69
N GLY A 172 -15.61 11.73 -29.88
CA GLY A 172 -16.35 12.83 -30.52
C GLY A 172 -17.33 12.34 -31.56
#